data_AF-A0A377U5L4-F1
#
_entry.id   AF-A0A377U5L4-F1
#
_cell.length_a   1.000
_cell.length_b   1.000
_cell.length_c   1.000
_cell.angle_alpha   90.00
_cell.angle_beta   90.00
_cell.angle_gamma   90.00
#
_symmetry.space_group_name_H-M   'P 1'
#
loop_
_entity.id
_entity.type
_entity.pdbx_description
1 polymer ?
#
loop_
_entity_poly.entity_id
_entity_poly.type
_entity_poly.pdbx_seq_one_letter_code
_entity_poly.pdbx_strand_id
1 'polypeptide(L)' 'MPFGDINAMRTMLSECKKTGDDVAAVILEPIQGEGGVILPPTGYLPAVRQLCDRVGALLILDEVQTGMGRTGKMFRL' A
#
# COMPACT_ATOMS: atom_id res chain seq x y z
N MET A 1 -4.37 7.90 6.57
CA MET A 1 -2.91 7.68 6.65
C MET A 1 -2.26 8.26 5.40
N PRO A 2 -1.12 8.96 5.48
CA PRO A 2 -0.48 9.53 4.29
C PRO A 2 0.14 8.44 3.39
N PHE A 3 0.03 8.63 2.08
CA PHE A 3 0.65 7.75 1.09
C PHE A 3 2.17 7.84 1.16
N GLY A 4 2.86 6.71 0.98
CA GLY A 4 4.32 6.64 1.06
C GLY A 4 4.89 6.58 2.49
N ASP A 5 4.07 6.69 3.54
CA ASP A 5 4.52 6.61 4.93
C ASP A 5 4.25 5.22 5.54
N ILE A 6 5.28 4.38 5.56
CA ILE A 6 5.21 3.04 6.13
C ILE A 6 5.12 3.02 7.66
N ASN A 7 5.68 4.03 8.33
CA ASN A 7 5.68 4.10 9.78
C ASN A 7 4.30 4.46 10.28
N ALA A 8 3.64 5.42 9.63
CA ALA A 8 2.26 5.72 9.90
C ALA A 8 1.41 4.44 9.71
N MET A 9 1.49 3.77 8.55
CA MET A 9 0.71 2.55 8.30
C MET A 9 0.90 1.49 9.38
N ARG A 10 2.14 1.27 9.83
CA ARG A 10 2.45 0.35 10.93
C ARG A 10 1.75 0.73 12.23
N THR A 11 1.79 2.02 12.59
CA THR A 11 1.11 2.53 13.79
C THR A 11 -0.39 2.26 13.70
N MET A 12 -1.05 2.60 12.59
CA MET A 12 -2.50 2.38 12.44
C MET A 12 -2.87 0.90 12.54
N LEU A 13 -2.16 0.01 11.84
CA LEU A 13 -2.43 -1.43 11.92
C LEU A 13 -2.23 -1.98 13.35
N SER A 14 -1.24 -1.46 14.08
CA SER A 14 -1.01 -1.81 15.48
C SER A 14 -2.14 -1.31 16.39
N GLU A 15 -2.60 -0.07 16.22
CA GLU A 15 -3.70 0.47 17.04
C GLU A 15 -5.02 -0.27 16.79
N CYS A 16 -5.37 -0.53 15.53
CA CYS A 16 -6.52 -1.36 15.16
C CYS A 16 -6.49 -2.74 15.85
N LYS A 17 -5.32 -3.39 15.85
CA LYS A 17 -5.15 -4.67 16.54
C LYS A 17 -5.31 -4.58 18.07
N LYS A 18 -4.93 -3.45 18.69
CA LYS A 18 -5.09 -3.25 20.13
C LYS A 18 -6.54 -3.05 20.54
N THR A 19 -7.37 -2.47 19.68
CA THR A 19 -8.80 -2.23 19.96
C THR A 19 -9.68 -3.40 19.59
N GLY A 20 -9.14 -4.45 18.95
CA GLY A 20 -9.90 -5.60 18.44
C GLY A 20 -10.53 -5.36 17.07
N ASP A 21 -10.15 -4.27 16.39
CA ASP A 21 -10.58 -3.90 15.05
C ASP A 21 -9.53 -4.32 13.99
N ASP A 22 -9.05 -5.56 14.07
CA ASP A 22 -7.99 -6.07 13.18
C ASP A 22 -8.30 -5.79 11.69
N VAL A 23 -7.32 -5.24 10.98
CA VAL A 23 -7.49 -4.82 9.59
C VAL A 23 -7.44 -6.01 8.65
N ALA A 24 -8.54 -6.26 7.94
CA ALA A 24 -8.66 -7.35 6.99
C ALA A 24 -7.81 -7.15 5.72
N ALA A 25 -7.67 -5.91 5.24
CA ALA A 25 -6.94 -5.60 4.01
C ALA A 25 -6.36 -4.18 3.98
N VAL A 26 -5.27 -4.03 3.22
CA VAL A 26 -4.71 -2.75 2.79
C VAL A 26 -4.91 -2.63 1.28
N ILE A 27 -5.48 -1.51 0.83
CA ILE A 27 -5.64 -1.17 -0.59
C ILE A 27 -4.86 0.10 -0.91
N LEU A 28 -4.12 0.11 -2.01
CA LEU A 28 -3.39 1.28 -2.51
C LEU A 28 -3.09 1.18 -4.02
N GLU A 29 -2.92 2.33 -4.65
CA GLU A 29 -2.32 2.45 -5.98
C GLU A 29 -0.79 2.39 -5.88
N PRO A 30 -0.07 1.71 -6.80
CA PRO A 30 1.40 1.73 -6.80
C PRO A 30 2.00 3.14 -6.97
N ILE A 31 1.29 4.00 -7.70
CA ILE A 31 1.54 5.44 -7.88
C ILE A 31 0.15 6.06 -7.89
N GLN A 32 -0.11 7.08 -7.06
CA GLN A 32 -1.44 7.70 -7.05
C GLN A 32 -1.63 8.55 -8.29
N GLY A 33 -2.56 8.15 -9.15
CA GLY A 33 -2.84 8.80 -10.43
C GLY A 33 -3.51 10.15 -10.25
N GLU A 34 -4.80 10.10 -9.91
CA GLU A 34 -5.66 11.29 -9.72
C GLU A 34 -5.23 12.18 -8.55
N GLY A 35 -4.43 11.64 -7.62
CA GLY A 35 -3.79 12.41 -6.54
C GLY A 35 -2.70 13.37 -7.03
N GLY A 36 -2.33 13.33 -8.31
CA GLY A 36 -1.31 14.20 -8.91
C GLY A 36 -0.01 13.49 -9.24
N VAL A 37 -0.08 12.23 -9.70
CA VAL A 37 1.10 11.41 -10.06
C VAL A 37 2.10 11.34 -8.91
N ILE A 38 1.64 10.86 -7.75
CA ILE A 38 2.46 10.81 -6.53
C ILE A 38 3.25 9.50 -6.51
N LEU A 39 4.57 9.61 -6.66
CA LEU A 39 5.47 8.46 -6.54
C LEU A 39 5.71 8.14 -5.06
N PRO A 40 5.61 6.87 -4.64
CA PRO A 40 6.00 6.50 -3.28
C PRO A 40 7.53 6.52 -3.13
N PRO A 41 8.04 6.65 -1.89
CA PRO A 41 9.46 6.46 -1.62
C PRO A 41 9.97 5.09 -2.06
N THR A 42 11.26 5.01 -2.39
CA THR A 42 11.92 3.74 -2.72
C THR A 42 11.73 2.71 -1.60
N GLY A 43 11.29 1.51 -1.97
CA GLY A 43 11.09 0.40 -1.02
C GLY A 43 9.74 0.42 -0.28
N TYR A 44 8.88 1.43 -0.50
CA TYR A 44 7.57 1.50 0.14
C TYR A 44 6.67 0.29 -0.18
N LEU A 45 6.46 -0.05 -1.45
CA LEU A 45 5.58 -1.16 -1.84
C LEU A 45 6.06 -2.53 -1.28
N PRO A 46 7.35 -2.90 -1.38
CA PRO A 46 7.87 -4.08 -0.68
C PRO A 46 7.64 -4.06 0.83
N ALA A 47 7.80 -2.89 1.47
CA ALA A 47 7.59 -2.76 2.91
C ALA A 47 6.11 -2.93 3.30
N VAL A 48 5.17 -2.43 2.47
CA VAL A 48 3.73 -2.65 2.66
C VAL A 48 3.38 -4.13 2.52
N ARG A 49 3.91 -4.83 1.51
CA ARG A 49 3.74 -6.29 1.35
C ARG A 49 4.18 -7.04 2.60
N GLN A 50 5.42 -6.81 3.05
CA GLN A 50 5.94 -7.44 4.26
C GLN A 50 5.12 -7.10 5.51
N LEU A 51 4.57 -5.89 5.59
CA LEU A 51 3.72 -5.49 6.71
C LEU A 51 2.39 -6.25 6.68
N CYS A 52 1.75 -6.35 5.53
CA CYS A 52 0.52 -7.14 5.33
C CYS A 52 0.74 -8.61 5.69
N ASP A 53 1.86 -9.22 5.24
CA ASP A 53 2.25 -10.59 5.61
C ASP A 53 2.35 -10.77 7.13
N ARG A 54 3.01 -9.83 7.83
CA ARG A 54 3.19 -9.92 9.28
C ARG A 54 1.90 -9.83 10.07
N VAL A 55 0.93 -9.04 9.61
CA VAL A 55 -0.32 -8.82 10.36
C VAL A 55 -1.46 -9.71 9.89
N GLY A 56 -1.28 -10.46 8.80
CA GLY A 56 -2.32 -11.30 8.21
C GLY A 56 -3.37 -10.51 7.41
N ALA A 57 -3.06 -9.29 6.99
CA ALA A 57 -3.93 -8.49 6.14
C ALA A 57 -3.73 -8.85 4.66
N LEU A 58 -4.80 -8.84 3.88
CA LEU A 58 -4.70 -8.90 2.42
C LEU A 58 -4.05 -7.61 1.88
N LEU A 59 -3.26 -7.73 0.82
CA LEU A 59 -2.79 -6.58 0.05
C LEU A 59 -3.53 -6.53 -1.28
N ILE A 60 -4.21 -5.43 -1.54
CA ILE A 60 -4.90 -5.14 -2.79
C ILE A 60 -4.14 -4.01 -3.48
N LEU A 61 -3.57 -4.30 -4.66
CA LEU A 61 -2.97 -3.29 -5.52
C LEU A 61 -4.00 -2.83 -6.55
N ASP A 62 -4.35 -1.55 -6.49
CA ASP A 62 -5.18 -0.90 -7.49
C ASP A 62 -4.30 -0.44 -8.66
N GLU A 63 -4.28 -1.26 -9.71
CA GLU A 63 -3.54 -0.98 -10.94
C GLU A 63 -4.47 -0.60 -12.10
N VAL A 64 -5.66 -0.05 -11.80
CA VAL A 64 -6.58 0.44 -12.85
C VAL A 64 -5.89 1.46 -13.76
N GLN A 65 -5.05 2.34 -13.20
CA GLN A 65 -4.35 3.37 -13.97
C GLN A 65 -2.88 3.02 -14.28
N THR A 66 -2.17 2.37 -13.35
CA THR A 66 -0.73 2.08 -13.50
C THR A 66 -0.41 0.81 -14.27
N GLY A 67 -1.41 -0.06 -14.45
CA GLY A 67 -1.27 -1.34 -15.14
C GLY A 67 -1.10 -1.21 -16.65
N MET A 68 -1.09 -2.36 -17.32
CA MET A 68 -1.06 -2.48 -18.78
C MET A 68 0.11 -1.74 -19.44
N GLY A 69 1.27 -1.72 -18.81
CA GLY A 69 2.48 -1.12 -19.38
C GLY A 69 2.64 0.38 -19.12
N ARG A 70 1.67 1.06 -18.48
CA ARG A 70 1.65 2.53 -18.36
C ARG A 70 2.90 3.09 -17.69
N THR A 71 3.50 2.34 -16.77
CA THR A 71 4.69 2.74 -16.01
C THR A 71 5.99 2.12 -16.53
N GLY A 72 6.00 1.54 -17.74
CA GLY A 72 7.16 0.91 -18.37
C GLY A 72 7.35 -0.57 -18.02
N LYS A 73 6.51 -1.13 -17.15
CA LYS A 73 6.36 -2.57 -16.88
C LYS A 73 4.89 -2.94 -17.01
N MET A 74 4.58 -4.21 -17.31
CA MET A 74 3.19 -4.68 -17.45
C MET A 74 2.33 -4.30 -16.24
N PHE A 75 2.87 -4.47 -15.05
CA PHE A 75 2.30 -4.09 -13.75
C PHE A 75 3.40 -3.47 -12.87
N ARG A 76 3.01 -2.57 -11.97
CA ARG A 76 3.89 -1.88 -11.04
C ARG A 76 3.82 -2.53 -9.66
N LEU A 77 4.83 -3.36 -9.37
CA LEU A 77 5.12 -3.92 -8.04
C LEU A 77 6.28 -3.17 -7.36
#